data_AF-A0A557Y136-F1
#
_entry.id   AF-A0A557Y136-F1
#
_cell.length_a   1.000
_cell.length_b   1.000
_cell.length_c   1.000
_cell.angle_alpha   90.00
_cell.angle_beta   90.00
_cell.angle_gamma   90.00
#
_symmetry.space_group_name_H-M   'P 1'
#
loop_
_entity.id
_entity.type
_entity.pdbx_description
1 polymer ?
#
loop_
_entity_poly.entity_id
_entity_poly.type
_entity_poly.pdbx_seq_one_letter_code
_entity_poly.pdbx_strand_id
1 'polypeptide(L)'
;MTLPPPLPPPGWYPDPNGAPAQRYFDGSNWTDQLAPLSMPMVAYPVIQGGPMPPSKSAVAAGLLQIFFGTFGAGRFYIGTTGTAVTQLVLGLTGLFFTLFCLIGIVLLVPLWIWTLWRES
;
A
#
# COMPACT_ATOMS: atom_id res chain seq x y z
N MET A 1 -7.09 41.55 40.83
CA MET A 1 -7.43 40.22 41.38
C MET A 1 -7.69 39.31 40.19
N THR A 2 -6.72 38.52 39.75
CA THR A 2 -6.92 37.56 38.65
C THR A 2 -7.54 36.30 39.25
N LEU A 3 -8.73 35.93 38.81
CA LEU A 3 -9.38 34.70 39.25
C LEU A 3 -8.48 33.50 38.92
N PRO A 4 -8.37 32.48 39.79
CA PRO A 4 -7.67 31.26 39.45
C PRO A 4 -8.30 30.63 38.18
N PRO A 5 -7.49 30.00 37.31
CA PRO A 5 -8.03 29.32 36.13
C PRO A 5 -9.04 28.26 36.57
N PRO A 6 -10.15 28.06 35.82
CA PRO A 6 -11.13 27.03 36.15
C PRO A 6 -10.44 25.66 36.10
N LEU A 7 -10.54 24.91 37.20
CA LEU A 7 -10.05 23.54 37.27
C LEU A 7 -10.81 22.69 36.24
N PRO A 8 -10.12 21.84 35.45
CA PRO A 8 -10.80 20.94 34.54
C PRO A 8 -11.70 19.98 35.35
N PRO A 9 -12.95 19.72 34.92
CA PRO A 9 -13.82 18.75 35.57
C PRO A 9 -13.21 17.34 35.53
N PRO A 10 -13.61 16.44 36.44
CA PRO A 10 -13.13 15.06 36.41
C PRO A 10 -13.47 14.38 35.07
N GLY A 11 -12.48 13.78 34.41
CA GLY A 11 -12.66 13.24 33.07
C GLY A 11 -11.39 12.69 32.43
N TRP A 12 -11.53 12.16 31.21
CA TRP A 12 -10.41 11.66 30.42
C TRP A 12 -9.76 12.79 29.63
N TYR A 13 -8.47 13.02 29.86
CA TYR A 13 -7.70 14.04 29.16
C TYR A 13 -6.48 13.42 28.47
N PRO A 14 -6.00 14.00 27.35
CA PRO A 14 -4.76 13.55 26.70
C PRO A 14 -3.57 13.62 27.67
N ASP A 15 -2.72 12.59 27.67
CA ASP A 15 -1.52 12.57 28.52
C ASP A 15 -0.55 13.71 28.14
N PRO A 16 -0.18 14.60 29.09
CA PRO A 16 0.81 15.66 28.86
C PRO A 16 2.18 15.15 28.42
N ASN A 17 2.51 13.89 28.72
CA ASN A 17 3.79 13.28 28.34
C ASN A 17 3.83 12.82 26.86
N GLY A 18 2.75 13.02 26.10
CA GLY A 18 2.68 12.68 24.68
C GLY A 18 2.45 11.20 24.39
N ALA A 19 2.07 10.39 25.39
CA ALA A 19 1.63 9.03 25.14
C ALA A 19 0.31 9.02 24.34
N PRO A 20 0.11 8.06 23.43
CA PRO A 20 -1.17 7.88 22.71
C PRO A 20 -2.26 7.26 23.60
N ALA A 21 -2.43 7.82 24.80
CA ALA A 21 -3.36 7.37 25.83
C ALA A 21 -4.07 8.58 26.47
N GLN A 22 -5.28 8.36 26.97
CA GLN A 22 -5.97 9.31 27.84
C GLN A 22 -5.67 8.94 29.28
N ARG A 23 -5.36 9.93 30.13
CA ARG A 23 -5.20 9.77 31.57
C ARG A 23 -6.42 10.37 32.27
N TYR A 24 -6.94 9.67 33.26
CA TYR A 24 -8.10 10.16 34.01
C TYR A 24 -7.66 11.24 35.02
N PHE A 25 -8.37 12.37 35.01
CA PHE A 25 -8.20 13.45 35.97
C PHE A 25 -9.39 13.42 36.94
N ASP A 26 -9.15 13.41 38.25
CA ASP A 26 -10.20 13.29 39.27
C ASP A 26 -10.78 14.65 39.74
N GLY A 27 -10.36 15.74 39.10
CA GLY A 27 -10.72 17.11 39.48
C GLY A 27 -9.68 17.80 40.37
N SER A 28 -8.71 17.05 40.90
CA SER A 28 -7.63 17.56 41.76
C SER A 28 -6.24 17.05 41.36
N ASN A 29 -6.14 15.79 40.93
CA ASN A 29 -4.92 15.09 40.56
C ASN A 29 -5.15 14.20 39.33
N TRP A 30 -4.05 13.90 38.64
CA TRP A 30 -4.04 12.90 37.57
C TRP A 30 -3.90 11.50 38.17
N THR A 31 -4.84 10.60 37.88
CA THR A 31 -4.81 9.23 38.40
C THR A 31 -3.99 8.31 37.48
N ASP A 32 -3.53 7.17 37.96
CA ASP A 32 -2.77 6.20 37.14
C ASP A 32 -3.64 5.40 36.17
N GLN A 33 -4.92 5.72 36.07
CA GLN A 33 -5.82 5.13 35.10
C GLN A 33 -5.51 5.71 33.72
N LEU A 34 -4.91 4.87 32.88
CA LEU A 34 -4.69 5.14 31.47
C LEU A 34 -5.72 4.36 30.66
N ALA A 35 -6.56 5.06 29.91
CA ALA A 35 -7.37 4.46 28.88
C ALA A 35 -6.56 4.51 27.57
N PRO A 36 -6.45 3.39 26.84
CA PRO A 36 -6.03 3.49 25.44
C PRO A 36 -6.99 4.46 24.74
N LEU A 37 -6.50 5.22 23.76
CA LEU A 37 -7.38 5.97 22.86
C LEU A 37 -8.28 4.97 22.12
N SER A 38 -9.40 4.61 22.75
CA SER A 38 -10.46 3.84 22.15
C SER A 38 -11.13 4.79 21.16
N MET A 39 -10.60 4.82 19.95
CA MET A 39 -11.33 5.35 18.81
C MET A 39 -12.72 4.70 18.87
N PRO A 40 -13.82 5.48 18.94
CA PRO A 40 -15.14 4.88 18.89
C PRO A 40 -15.19 4.05 17.61
N MET A 41 -15.21 2.72 17.79
CA MET A 41 -15.46 1.79 16.70
C MET A 41 -16.90 2.05 16.28
N VAL A 42 -17.10 3.00 15.37
CA VAL A 42 -18.25 2.97 14.47
C VAL A 42 -18.15 1.60 13.82
N ALA A 43 -19.06 0.69 14.18
CA ALA A 43 -19.08 -0.67 13.67
C ALA A 43 -19.31 -0.63 12.16
N TYR A 44 -18.22 -0.51 11.40
CA TYR A 44 -18.21 -0.84 9.98
C TYR A 44 -18.41 -2.35 9.88
N PRO A 45 -19.27 -2.85 8.98
CA PRO A 45 -19.44 -4.28 8.79
C PRO A 45 -18.07 -4.86 8.44
N VAL A 46 -17.56 -5.73 9.31
CA VAL A 46 -16.33 -6.49 9.10
C VAL A 46 -16.59 -7.45 7.94
N ILE A 47 -16.16 -7.08 6.74
CA ILE A 47 -15.93 -8.04 5.66
C ILE A 47 -14.58 -8.66 5.94
N GLN A 48 -14.59 -9.91 6.41
CA GLN A 48 -13.39 -10.73 6.61
C GLN A 48 -12.58 -10.82 5.31
N GLY A 49 -11.37 -10.24 5.31
CA GLY A 49 -10.38 -10.53 4.28
C GLY A 49 -9.52 -9.33 3.86
N GLY A 50 -8.60 -8.91 4.72
CA GLY A 50 -7.44 -8.11 4.30
C GLY A 50 -7.27 -6.78 5.05
N PRO A 51 -6.02 -6.30 5.21
CA PRO A 51 -5.74 -5.01 5.82
C PRO A 51 -6.39 -3.89 5.00
N MET A 52 -7.20 -3.06 5.66
CA MET A 52 -7.79 -1.86 5.05
C MET A 52 -6.69 -0.93 4.51
N PRO A 53 -6.66 -0.63 3.21
CA PRO A 53 -5.83 0.45 2.71
C PRO A 53 -6.42 1.80 3.14
N PRO A 54 -5.59 2.81 3.42
CA PRO A 54 -6.06 4.15 3.72
C PRO A 54 -6.87 4.69 2.54
N SER A 55 -7.87 5.52 2.86
CA SER A 55 -8.83 6.18 1.98
C SER A 55 -8.18 7.06 0.92
N LYS A 56 -7.51 6.45 -0.06
CA LYS A 56 -7.14 7.07 -1.34
C LYS A 56 -6.82 5.95 -2.33
N SER A 57 -7.88 5.51 -3.01
CA SER A 57 -7.83 4.86 -4.32
C SER A 57 -7.22 3.44 -4.37
N ALA A 58 -7.88 2.48 -3.73
CA ALA A 58 -7.63 1.04 -3.95
C ALA A 58 -7.80 0.62 -5.42
N VAL A 59 -8.72 1.24 -6.15
CA VAL A 59 -8.90 1.04 -7.58
C VAL A 59 -7.71 1.60 -8.37
N ALA A 60 -7.18 2.77 -8.00
CA ALA A 60 -5.94 3.25 -8.62
C ALA A 60 -4.75 2.37 -8.26
N ALA A 61 -4.69 1.77 -7.06
CA ALA A 61 -3.67 0.78 -6.74
C ALA A 61 -3.80 -0.47 -7.62
N GLY A 62 -5.03 -0.95 -7.85
CA GLY A 62 -5.29 -2.06 -8.77
C GLY A 62 -4.94 -1.72 -10.23
N LEU A 63 -5.30 -0.54 -10.70
CA LEU A 63 -4.96 -0.07 -12.05
C LEU A 63 -3.46 0.17 -12.19
N LEU A 64 -2.82 0.81 -11.22
CA LEU A 64 -1.37 0.96 -11.18
C LEU A 64 -0.68 -0.40 -11.11
N GLN A 65 -1.27 -1.41 -10.48
CA GLN A 65 -0.77 -2.77 -10.51
C GLN A 65 -1.01 -3.49 -11.85
N ILE A 66 -1.92 -3.02 -12.70
CA ILE A 66 -2.02 -3.52 -14.08
C ILE A 66 -1.03 -2.78 -14.99
N PHE A 67 -0.86 -1.47 -14.81
CA PHE A 67 0.07 -0.64 -15.61
C PHE A 67 1.55 -0.79 -15.19
N PHE A 68 1.83 -1.07 -13.91
CA PHE A 68 3.15 -1.22 -13.29
C PHE A 68 3.33 -2.54 -12.52
N GLY A 69 2.35 -3.44 -12.44
CA GLY A 69 2.49 -4.67 -11.64
C GLY A 69 2.93 -5.92 -12.38
N THR A 70 3.05 -5.89 -13.72
CA THR A 70 3.96 -6.82 -14.42
C THR A 70 5.42 -6.63 -13.95
N PHE A 71 5.75 -5.46 -13.40
CA PHE A 71 7.02 -5.15 -12.74
C PHE A 71 7.06 -5.52 -11.23
N GLY A 72 6.02 -6.13 -10.64
CA GLY A 72 6.08 -6.65 -9.27
C GLY A 72 5.98 -5.60 -8.12
N ALA A 73 5.67 -4.33 -8.42
CA ALA A 73 5.62 -3.25 -7.43
C ALA A 73 4.66 -3.49 -6.24
N GLY A 74 3.54 -4.19 -6.47
CA GLY A 74 2.57 -4.51 -5.41
C GLY A 74 3.08 -5.52 -4.36
N ARG A 75 4.05 -6.37 -4.72
CA ARG A 75 4.64 -7.36 -3.79
C ARG A 75 5.75 -6.76 -2.93
N PHE A 76 6.42 -5.70 -3.40
CA PHE A 76 7.30 -4.86 -2.57
C PHE A 76 6.54 -4.22 -1.41
N TYR A 77 5.25 -3.91 -1.60
CA TYR A 77 4.43 -3.26 -0.58
C TYR A 77 4.01 -4.19 0.58
N ILE A 78 3.93 -5.51 0.34
CA ILE A 78 3.48 -6.50 1.34
C ILE A 78 4.68 -7.12 2.10
N GLY A 79 5.91 -6.62 1.89
CA GLY A 79 7.12 -7.10 2.54
C GLY A 79 7.71 -8.39 1.96
N THR A 80 7.18 -8.88 0.83
CA THR A 80 7.66 -10.09 0.14
C THR A 80 8.58 -9.73 -1.02
N THR A 81 9.72 -9.09 -0.70
CA THR A 81 10.69 -8.57 -1.68
C THR A 81 11.25 -9.65 -2.61
N GLY A 82 11.47 -10.87 -2.12
CA GLY A 82 12.05 -11.97 -2.91
C GLY A 82 11.20 -12.37 -4.12
N THR A 83 9.90 -12.57 -3.93
CA THR A 83 8.98 -12.91 -5.03
C THR A 83 8.71 -11.73 -5.96
N ALA A 84 8.75 -10.50 -5.43
CA ALA A 84 8.64 -9.29 -6.24
C ALA A 84 9.77 -9.17 -7.27
N VAL A 85 11.02 -9.42 -6.84
CA VAL A 85 12.20 -9.37 -7.69
C VAL A 85 12.18 -10.47 -8.75
N THR A 86 11.84 -11.71 -8.38
CA THR A 86 11.74 -12.82 -9.35
C THR A 86 10.71 -12.50 -10.44
N GLN A 87 9.55 -11.97 -10.07
CA GLN A 87 8.49 -11.63 -11.03
C GLN A 87 8.88 -10.44 -11.93
N LEU A 88 9.61 -9.46 -11.40
CA LEU A 88 10.18 -8.34 -12.16
C LEU A 88 11.19 -8.82 -13.21
N VAL A 89 12.12 -9.69 -12.81
CA VAL A 89 13.16 -10.22 -13.72
C VAL A 89 12.52 -11.08 -14.80
N LEU A 90 11.63 -12.02 -14.44
CA LEU A 90 10.93 -12.85 -15.41
C LEU A 90 10.07 -12.01 -16.38
N GLY A 91 9.40 -10.96 -15.89
CA GLY A 91 8.62 -10.05 -16.70
C GLY A 91 9.45 -9.25 -17.70
N LEU A 92 10.56 -8.66 -17.26
CA LEU A 92 11.48 -7.92 -18.11
C LEU A 92 12.15 -8.82 -19.15
N THR A 93 12.68 -9.98 -18.73
CA THR A 93 13.32 -10.93 -19.64
C THR A 93 12.31 -11.50 -20.65
N GLY A 94 11.09 -11.83 -20.20
CA GLY A 94 10.03 -12.32 -21.08
C GLY A 94 9.56 -11.28 -22.09
N LEU A 95 9.39 -10.02 -21.67
CA LEU A 95 9.00 -8.92 -22.55
C LEU A 95 10.09 -8.62 -23.59
N PHE A 96 11.34 -8.58 -23.15
CA PHE A 96 12.49 -8.40 -24.05
C PHE A 96 12.55 -9.50 -25.10
N PHE A 97 12.45 -10.76 -24.68
CA PHE A 97 12.51 -11.90 -25.60
C PHE A 97 11.30 -11.94 -26.55
N THR A 98 10.11 -11.59 -26.07
CA THR A 98 8.89 -11.52 -26.88
C THR A 98 8.98 -10.42 -27.93
N LEU A 99 9.44 -9.22 -27.55
CA LEU A 99 9.68 -8.13 -28.50
C LEU A 99 10.74 -8.52 -29.53
N PHE A 100 11.86 -9.09 -29.10
CA PHE A 100 12.92 -9.53 -29.99
C PHE A 100 12.43 -10.62 -30.95
N CYS A 101 11.65 -11.58 -30.47
CA CYS A 101 11.08 -12.64 -31.31
C CYS A 101 10.04 -12.09 -32.29
N LEU A 102 9.16 -11.18 -31.86
CA LEU A 102 8.18 -10.53 -32.74
C LEU A 102 8.86 -9.69 -33.83
N ILE A 103 9.81 -8.83 -33.46
CA ILE A 103 10.60 -8.04 -34.41
C ILE A 103 11.42 -8.95 -35.33
N GLY A 104 12.03 -9.99 -34.79
CA GLY A 104 12.76 -11.00 -35.53
C GLY A 104 11.88 -11.67 -36.58
N ILE A 105 10.69 -12.13 -36.21
CA ILE A 105 9.73 -12.75 -37.14
C ILE A 105 9.27 -11.73 -38.20
N VAL A 106 8.95 -10.49 -37.81
CA VAL A 106 8.52 -9.44 -38.75
C VAL A 106 9.60 -9.11 -39.78
N LEU A 107 10.89 -9.20 -39.43
CA LEU A 107 12.00 -8.98 -40.37
C LEU A 107 12.37 -10.24 -41.15
N LEU A 108 12.36 -11.41 -40.50
CA LEU A 108 12.73 -12.68 -41.11
C LEU A 108 11.68 -13.15 -42.11
N VAL A 109 10.38 -12.99 -41.85
CA VAL A 109 9.32 -13.46 -42.75
C VAL A 109 9.41 -12.82 -44.15
N PRO A 110 9.52 -11.48 -44.30
CA PRO A 110 9.74 -10.86 -45.60
C PRO A 110 11.05 -11.29 -46.26
N LEU A 111 12.13 -11.42 -45.48
CA LEU A 111 13.43 -11.88 -45.98
C LEU A 111 13.32 -13.32 -46.52
N TRP A 112 12.61 -14.21 -45.82
CA TRP A 112 12.38 -15.61 -46.20
C TRP A 112 11.52 -15.72 -47.45
N ILE A 113 10.47 -14.91 -47.55
CA ILE A 113 9.63 -14.84 -48.76
C ILE A 113 10.48 -14.38 -49.95
N TRP A 114 11.36 -13.41 -49.75
CA TRP A 114 12.25 -12.93 -50.79
C TRP A 114 13.31 -13.96 -51.23
N THR A 115 13.86 -14.77 -50.31
CA THR A 115 14.81 -15.84 -50.69
C THR A 115 14.11 -16.92 -51.51
N LEU A 116 12.92 -17.37 -51.10
CA LEU A 116 12.15 -18.35 -51.86
C LEU A 116 11.86 -17.89 -53.30
N TRP A 117 11.55 -16.61 -53.49
CA TRP A 117 11.33 -16.02 -54.82
C TRP A 117 12.61 -15.89 -55.64
N ARG A 118 13.78 -15.85 -55.01
CA ARG A 118 15.08 -15.79 -55.69
C ARG A 118 15.56 -17.16 -56.15
N GLU A 119 15.23 -18.21 -55.40
CA GLU A 119 15.65 -19.59 -55.67
C GLU A 119 14.70 -20.37 -56.61
N SER A 120 13.53 -19.79 -56.94
CA SER A 120 12.54 -20.34 -57.89
C SER A 120 12.73 -19.76 -59.29
#